data_AF-A0A6A8AG05-F1
#
_entry.id   AF-A0A6A8AG05-F1
#
_cell.length_a   1.000
_cell.length_b   1.000
_cell.length_c   1.000
_cell.angle_alpha   90.00
_cell.angle_beta   90.00
_cell.angle_gamma   90.00
#
_symmetry.space_group_name_H-M   'P 1'
#
loop_
_entity.id
_entity.type
_entity.pdbx_description
1 polymer ?
#
loop_
_entity_poly.entity_id
_entity_poly.type
_entity_poly.pdbx_seq_one_letter_code
_entity_poly.pdbx_strand_id
1 'polypeptide(L)'
;VIVETVSRLMVPFIQLFALYVIIHGASGPGGGFQGGVIFAASFILLVIAFGIVDAGDRFPEAVNTALFSLGVYIFAGVGLLCVILSFGAAQYLNYGFIPLTTHFEENRALGMDLVEIGIGITVMAVITSIFFNLVWKRESEEEVGEKEEQE
;
A
#
# COMPACT_ATOMS: atom_id res chain seq x y z
N VAL A 1 -5.41 2.73 -27.56
CA VAL A 1 -6.86 3.11 -27.53
C VAL A 1 -7.75 2.15 -26.73
N ILE A 2 -8.01 0.89 -27.15
CA ILE A 2 -8.94 -0.01 -26.42
C ILE A 2 -8.42 -0.31 -25.00
N VAL A 3 -7.17 -0.76 -24.88
CA VAL A 3 -6.54 -1.10 -23.59
C VAL A 3 -6.56 0.09 -22.63
N GLU A 4 -6.10 1.26 -23.07
CA GLU A 4 -6.15 2.51 -22.30
C GLU A 4 -7.55 2.86 -21.79
N THR A 5 -8.56 2.72 -22.64
CA THR A 5 -9.95 3.05 -22.28
C THR A 5 -10.48 2.09 -21.21
N VAL A 6 -10.25 0.79 -21.39
CA VAL A 6 -10.68 -0.24 -20.43
C VAL A 6 -9.92 -0.10 -19.11
N SER A 7 -8.60 0.10 -19.15
CA SER A 7 -7.78 0.29 -17.95
C SER A 7 -8.22 1.51 -17.16
N ARG A 8 -8.45 2.66 -17.83
CA ARG A 8 -8.94 3.88 -17.17
C ARG A 8 -10.28 3.68 -16.47
N LEU A 9 -11.16 2.87 -17.05
CA LEU A 9 -12.44 2.52 -16.44
C LEU A 9 -12.25 1.56 -15.26
N MET A 10 -11.38 0.55 -15.37
CA MET A 10 -11.19 -0.50 -14.37
C MET A 10 -10.44 -0.07 -13.12
N VAL A 11 -9.45 0.80 -13.25
CA VAL A 11 -8.61 1.27 -12.13
C VAL A 11 -9.42 1.74 -10.91
N PRO A 12 -10.42 2.63 -11.02
CA PRO A 12 -11.20 3.03 -9.84
C PRO A 12 -11.97 1.87 -9.20
N PHE A 13 -12.45 0.89 -9.98
CA PHE A 13 -13.11 -0.31 -9.41
C PHE A 13 -12.11 -1.21 -8.68
N ILE A 14 -10.91 -1.40 -9.24
CA ILE A 14 -9.84 -2.17 -8.59
C ILE A 14 -9.43 -1.51 -7.27
N GLN A 15 -9.29 -0.18 -7.24
CA GLN A 15 -8.93 0.57 -6.04
C GLN A 15 -10.03 0.49 -4.98
N LEU A 16 -11.31 0.63 -5.35
CA LEU A 16 -12.43 0.44 -4.44
C LEU A 16 -12.46 -0.98 -3.86
N PHE A 17 -12.23 -2.00 -4.69
CA PHE A 17 -12.14 -3.38 -4.24
C PHE A 17 -10.96 -3.60 -3.29
N ALA A 18 -9.79 -3.02 -3.59
CA ALA A 18 -8.63 -3.05 -2.71
C ALA A 18 -8.95 -2.44 -1.34
N LEU A 19 -9.58 -1.27 -1.29
CA LEU A 19 -10.00 -0.63 -0.04
C LEU A 19 -10.99 -1.49 0.75
N TYR A 20 -11.93 -2.14 0.07
CA TYR A 20 -12.84 -3.09 0.70
C TYR A 20 -12.08 -4.25 1.37
N VAL A 21 -11.12 -4.86 0.67
CA VAL A 21 -10.29 -5.98 1.18
C VAL A 21 -9.41 -5.55 2.36
N ILE A 22 -8.93 -4.31 2.37
CA ILE A 22 -8.16 -3.76 3.51
C ILE A 22 -9.06 -3.58 4.72
N ILE A 23 -10.26 -2.99 4.56
CA ILE A 23 -11.14 -2.64 5.68
C ILE A 23 -11.85 -3.87 6.27
N HIS A 24 -12.13 -4.89 5.45
CA HIS A 24 -12.86 -6.09 5.90
C HIS A 24 -11.94 -7.30 6.11
N GLY A 25 -10.62 -7.08 6.13
CA GLY A 25 -9.65 -8.16 6.27
C GLY A 25 -9.69 -8.85 7.63
N ALA A 26 -9.94 -8.12 8.71
CA ALA A 26 -10.03 -8.70 10.05
C ALA A 26 -11.26 -9.62 10.23
N SER A 27 -12.32 -9.40 9.46
CA SER A 27 -13.61 -10.12 9.57
C SER A 27 -13.86 -11.14 8.45
N GLY A 28 -13.03 -11.16 7.41
CA GLY A 28 -13.20 -12.01 6.24
C GLY A 28 -11.87 -12.49 5.64
N PRO A 29 -11.90 -13.23 4.52
CA PRO A 29 -10.68 -13.54 3.79
C PRO A 29 -10.11 -12.26 3.18
N GLY A 30 -8.94 -11.82 3.64
CA GLY A 30 -8.43 -10.51 3.25
C GLY A 30 -7.25 -10.02 4.07
N GLY A 31 -7.11 -8.70 4.11
CA GLY A 31 -6.15 -7.99 4.96
C GLY A 31 -5.40 -6.89 4.23
N GLY A 32 -4.69 -6.10 5.04
CA GLY A 32 -3.82 -5.02 4.57
C GLY A 32 -2.85 -5.45 3.47
N PHE A 33 -2.18 -6.60 3.63
CA PHE A 33 -1.21 -7.07 2.63
C PHE A 33 -1.87 -7.33 1.28
N GLN A 34 -2.92 -8.13 1.24
CA GLN A 34 -3.57 -8.56 0.01
C GLN A 34 -4.24 -7.36 -0.69
N GLY A 35 -4.95 -6.54 0.08
CA GLY A 35 -5.54 -5.31 -0.44
C GLY A 35 -4.50 -4.31 -0.95
N GLY A 36 -3.37 -4.16 -0.25
CA GLY A 36 -2.24 -3.33 -0.69
C GLY A 36 -1.65 -3.79 -2.01
N VAL A 37 -1.50 -5.11 -2.23
CA VAL A 37 -1.06 -5.68 -3.51
C VAL A 37 -2.06 -5.39 -4.63
N ILE A 38 -3.36 -5.55 -4.38
CA ILE A 38 -4.42 -5.23 -5.37
C ILE A 38 -4.38 -3.74 -5.71
N PHE A 39 -4.18 -2.87 -4.71
CA PHE A 39 -4.07 -1.43 -4.92
C PHE A 39 -2.85 -1.09 -5.79
N ALA A 40 -1.68 -1.67 -5.49
CA ALA A 40 -0.47 -1.49 -6.31
C ALA A 40 -0.67 -1.98 -7.75
N ALA A 41 -1.36 -3.11 -7.94
CA ALA A 41 -1.67 -3.63 -9.26
C ALA A 41 -2.51 -2.65 -10.11
N SER A 42 -3.35 -1.82 -9.49
CA SER A 42 -4.08 -0.76 -10.19
C SER A 42 -3.14 0.32 -10.78
N PHE A 43 -2.08 0.68 -10.06
CA PHE A 43 -1.07 1.60 -10.56
C PHE A 43 -0.22 0.96 -11.66
N ILE A 44 0.20 -0.28 -11.46
CA ILE A 44 0.92 -1.05 -12.47
C ILE A 44 0.13 -1.15 -13.77
N LEU A 45 -1.20 -1.38 -13.69
CA LEU A 45 -2.08 -1.41 -14.85
C LEU A 45 -2.09 -0.07 -15.61
N LEU A 46 -2.05 1.07 -14.91
CA LEU A 46 -1.92 2.38 -15.57
C LEU A 46 -0.59 2.49 -16.32
N VAL A 47 0.52 2.08 -15.70
CA VAL A 47 1.85 2.15 -16.33
C VAL A 47 1.90 1.29 -17.59
N ILE A 48 1.39 0.06 -17.53
CA ILE A 48 1.37 -0.85 -18.68
C ILE A 48 0.44 -0.33 -19.80
N ALA A 49 -0.68 0.29 -19.44
CA ALA A 49 -1.67 0.74 -20.42
C ALA A 49 -1.30 2.07 -21.10
N PHE A 50 -0.64 2.99 -20.39
CA PHE A 50 -0.33 4.35 -20.86
C PHE A 50 1.16 4.59 -21.15
N GLY A 51 2.04 3.64 -20.78
CA GLY A 51 3.49 3.80 -20.88
C GLY A 51 4.10 4.48 -19.65
N ILE A 52 5.42 4.33 -19.51
CA ILE A 52 6.22 4.81 -18.38
C ILE A 52 6.37 6.33 -18.36
N VAL A 53 6.42 6.94 -19.55
CA VAL A 53 6.74 8.36 -19.74
C VAL A 53 5.75 9.28 -19.03
N ASP A 54 4.47 8.89 -18.92
CA ASP A 54 3.46 9.65 -18.17
C ASP A 54 3.38 9.29 -16.68
N ALA A 55 3.97 8.17 -16.27
CA ALA A 55 3.81 7.61 -14.93
C ALA A 55 4.97 7.95 -13.98
N GLY A 56 6.20 8.11 -14.49
CA GLY A 56 7.38 8.47 -13.69
C GLY A 56 7.21 9.81 -12.97
N ASP A 57 6.65 10.82 -13.65
CA ASP A 57 6.32 12.11 -13.04
C ASP A 57 5.15 12.05 -12.05
N ARG A 58 4.34 10.98 -12.11
CA ARG A 58 3.14 10.83 -11.29
C ARG A 58 3.43 10.30 -9.88
N PHE A 59 4.58 9.63 -9.68
CA PHE A 59 4.97 9.02 -8.41
C PHE A 59 6.36 9.47 -7.94
N PRO A 60 6.46 10.63 -7.28
CA PRO A 60 7.73 11.08 -6.71
C PRO A 60 8.23 10.09 -5.66
N GLU A 61 9.51 9.75 -5.71
CA GLU A 61 10.16 8.85 -4.73
C GLU A 61 9.97 9.32 -3.28
N ALA A 62 9.95 10.64 -3.07
CA ALA A 62 9.67 11.25 -1.77
C ALA A 62 8.25 10.91 -1.25
N VAL A 63 7.24 10.92 -2.12
CA VAL A 63 5.86 10.56 -1.75
C VAL A 63 5.80 9.07 -1.40
N ASN A 64 6.46 8.23 -2.19
CA ASN A 64 6.46 6.80 -1.92
C ASN A 64 7.18 6.46 -0.59
N THR A 65 8.29 7.16 -0.32
CA THR A 65 9.03 7.08 0.94
C THR A 65 8.16 7.49 2.13
N ALA A 66 7.42 8.58 1.99
CA ALA A 66 6.49 9.05 3.01
C ALA A 66 5.36 8.05 3.25
N LEU A 67 4.79 7.44 2.21
CA LEU A 67 3.70 6.47 2.32
C LEU A 67 4.14 5.18 3.03
N PHE A 68 5.25 4.56 2.63
CA PHE A 68 5.68 3.34 3.31
C PHE A 68 6.05 3.61 4.78
N SER A 69 6.70 4.75 5.05
CA SER A 69 7.06 5.17 6.40
C SER A 69 5.82 5.43 7.24
N LEU A 70 4.81 6.09 6.68
CA LEU A 70 3.54 6.36 7.36
C LEU A 70 2.86 5.06 7.79
N GLY A 71 2.78 4.05 6.93
CA GLY A 71 2.18 2.76 7.29
C GLY A 71 2.94 2.05 8.42
N VAL A 72 4.27 2.13 8.42
CA VAL A 72 5.11 1.61 9.52
C VAL A 72 4.88 2.39 10.81
N TYR A 73 4.77 3.72 10.75
CA TYR A 73 4.45 4.55 11.91
C TYR A 73 3.05 4.29 12.46
N ILE A 74 2.06 3.99 11.61
CA ILE A 74 0.72 3.58 12.05
C ILE A 74 0.83 2.27 12.82
N PHE A 75 1.49 1.25 12.25
CA PHE A 75 1.69 -0.05 12.92
C PHE A 75 2.39 0.11 14.28
N ALA A 76 3.53 0.82 14.29
CA ALA A 76 4.33 1.05 15.50
C ALA A 76 3.58 1.90 16.54
N GLY A 77 2.91 2.96 16.08
CA GLY A 77 2.16 3.89 16.90
C GLY A 77 0.97 3.22 17.59
N VAL A 78 0.18 2.42 16.86
CA VAL A 78 -0.95 1.69 17.45
C VAL A 78 -0.48 0.71 18.51
N GLY A 79 0.59 -0.04 18.25
CA GLY A 79 1.13 -0.97 19.23
C GLY A 79 1.70 -0.26 20.47
N LEU A 80 2.34 0.90 20.30
CA LEU A 80 2.82 1.72 21.42
C LEU A 80 1.66 2.32 22.22
N LEU A 81 0.59 2.78 21.55
CA LEU A 81 -0.62 3.29 22.20
C LEU A 81 -1.28 2.22 23.08
N CYS A 82 -1.30 0.95 22.66
CA CYS A 82 -1.80 -0.15 23.49
C CYS A 82 -1.06 -0.24 24.84
N VAL A 83 0.27 -0.08 24.82
CA VAL A 83 1.10 -0.15 26.04
C VAL A 83 0.93 1.10 26.90
N ILE A 84 0.93 2.29 26.29
CA ILE A 84 0.80 3.56 27.02
C ILE A 84 -0.57 3.68 27.69
N LEU A 85 -1.66 3.41 26.95
CA LEU A 85 -3.03 3.58 27.44
C LEU A 85 -3.42 2.54 28.50
N SER A 86 -2.75 1.39 28.50
CA SER A 86 -2.90 0.37 29.54
C SER A 86 -1.97 0.57 30.73
N PHE A 87 -1.19 1.65 30.79
CA PHE A 87 -0.15 1.87 31.80
C PHE A 87 0.84 0.70 31.93
N GLY A 88 1.15 0.04 30.81
CA GLY A 88 2.04 -1.11 30.75
C GLY A 88 1.40 -2.44 31.16
N ALA A 89 0.10 -2.49 31.44
CA ALA A 89 -0.60 -3.73 31.76
C ALA A 89 -0.88 -4.61 30.53
N ALA A 90 -1.01 -4.02 29.35
CA ALA A 90 -1.28 -4.74 28.11
C ALA A 90 -0.03 -4.95 27.25
N GLN A 91 -0.03 -6.04 26.49
CA GLN A 91 1.03 -6.36 25.54
C GLN A 91 0.94 -5.46 24.29
N TYR A 92 2.06 -5.33 23.57
CA TYR A 92 2.12 -4.66 22.27
C TYR A 92 1.08 -5.26 21.31
N LEU A 93 0.31 -4.40 20.63
CA LEU A 93 -0.83 -4.75 19.75
C LEU A 93 -2.00 -5.47 20.44
N ASN A 94 -2.11 -5.40 21.78
CA ASN A 94 -3.34 -5.80 22.45
C ASN A 94 -4.39 -4.67 22.34
N TYR A 95 -5.05 -4.65 21.18
CA TYR A 95 -5.98 -3.62 20.74
C TYR A 95 -7.17 -3.36 21.67
N GLY A 96 -7.61 -4.37 22.43
CA GLY A 96 -8.79 -4.24 23.30
C GLY A 96 -8.62 -3.20 24.43
N PHE A 97 -7.38 -2.82 24.73
CA PHE A 97 -7.03 -1.78 25.70
C PHE A 97 -6.95 -0.36 25.12
N ILE A 98 -7.12 -0.19 23.80
CA ILE A 98 -7.33 1.12 23.21
C ILE A 98 -8.81 1.48 23.43
N PRO A 99 -9.14 2.53 24.22
CA PRO A 99 -10.51 2.85 24.59
C PRO A 99 -11.24 3.59 23.45
N LEU A 100 -11.41 2.93 22.30
CA LEU A 100 -12.17 3.47 21.16
C LEU A 100 -13.69 3.41 21.42
N THR A 101 -14.13 2.38 22.13
CA THR A 101 -15.50 2.04 22.48
C THR A 101 -15.58 1.50 23.91
N THR A 102 -16.79 1.26 24.40
CA THR A 102 -17.07 0.64 25.70
C THR A 102 -16.85 -0.88 25.72
N HIS A 103 -16.68 -1.53 24.56
CA HIS A 103 -16.62 -2.98 24.44
C HIS A 103 -15.23 -3.45 24.00
N PHE A 104 -14.64 -4.37 24.77
CA PHE A 104 -13.29 -4.88 24.52
C PHE A 104 -13.13 -5.53 23.14
N GLU A 105 -14.10 -6.33 22.72
CA GLU A 105 -14.07 -7.02 21.43
C GLU A 105 -14.18 -6.05 20.24
N GLU A 106 -14.99 -4.99 20.38
CA GLU A 106 -15.12 -3.95 19.35
C GLU A 106 -13.83 -3.13 19.23
N ASN A 107 -13.19 -2.78 20.36
CA ASN A 107 -11.87 -2.14 20.37
C ASN A 107 -10.82 -3.01 19.68
N ARG A 108 -10.92 -4.33 19.88
CA ARG A 108 -10.00 -5.27 19.24
C ARG A 108 -10.16 -5.32 17.73
N ALA A 109 -11.40 -5.39 17.24
CA ALA A 109 -11.70 -5.37 15.82
C ALA A 109 -11.22 -4.07 15.17
N LEU A 110 -11.59 -2.92 15.74
CA LEU A 110 -11.21 -1.60 15.20
C LEU A 110 -9.69 -1.37 15.22
N GLY A 111 -9.00 -1.81 16.26
CA GLY A 111 -7.55 -1.73 16.33
C GLY A 111 -6.85 -2.62 15.30
N MET A 112 -7.42 -3.79 15.01
CA MET A 112 -6.94 -4.68 13.95
C MET A 112 -7.12 -4.05 12.57
N ASP A 113 -8.31 -3.52 12.26
CA ASP A 113 -8.60 -2.83 11.00
C ASP A 113 -7.66 -1.63 10.79
N LEU A 114 -7.40 -0.84 11.85
CA LEU A 114 -6.48 0.31 11.79
C LEU A 114 -5.05 -0.11 11.43
N VAL A 115 -4.58 -1.22 12.00
CA VAL A 115 -3.26 -1.77 11.67
C VAL A 115 -3.23 -2.32 10.25
N GLU A 116 -4.30 -2.97 9.80
CA GLU A 116 -4.42 -3.46 8.42
C GLU A 116 -4.37 -2.31 7.40
N ILE A 117 -4.96 -1.15 7.71
CA ILE A 117 -4.82 0.06 6.88
C ILE A 117 -3.35 0.48 6.77
N GLY A 118 -2.62 0.54 7.90
CA GLY A 118 -1.20 0.85 7.90
C GLY A 118 -0.37 -0.11 7.05
N ILE A 119 -0.61 -1.42 7.22
CA ILE A 119 0.03 -2.47 6.42
C ILE A 119 -0.31 -2.31 4.93
N GLY A 120 -1.57 -2.03 4.59
CA GLY A 120 -2.00 -1.86 3.21
C GLY A 120 -1.33 -0.68 2.50
N ILE A 121 -1.17 0.45 3.20
CA ILE A 121 -0.44 1.62 2.67
C ILE A 121 1.03 1.25 2.41
N THR A 122 1.70 0.60 3.37
CA THR A 122 3.10 0.18 3.21
C THR A 122 3.26 -0.78 2.05
N VAL A 123 2.42 -1.80 1.95
CA VAL A 123 2.51 -2.81 0.89
C VAL A 123 2.24 -2.19 -0.47
N MET A 124 1.21 -1.35 -0.61
CA MET A 124 0.94 -0.61 -1.84
C MET A 124 2.17 0.20 -2.29
N ALA A 125 2.76 0.98 -1.38
CA ALA A 125 3.93 1.82 -1.67
C ALA A 125 5.16 0.99 -2.09
N VAL A 126 5.46 -0.07 -1.34
CA VAL A 126 6.63 -0.92 -1.60
C VAL A 126 6.49 -1.69 -2.92
N ILE A 127 5.35 -2.32 -3.19
CA ILE A 127 5.14 -3.09 -4.42
C ILE A 127 5.20 -2.18 -5.64
N THR A 128 4.60 -0.99 -5.55
CA THR A 128 4.67 0.03 -6.60
C THR A 128 6.12 0.48 -6.82
N SER A 129 6.89 0.73 -5.75
CA SER A 129 8.31 1.08 -5.84
C SER A 129 9.14 0.03 -6.55
N ILE A 130 8.95 -1.24 -6.16
CA ILE A 130 9.69 -2.37 -6.72
C ILE A 130 9.44 -2.44 -8.22
N PHE A 131 8.19 -2.33 -8.65
CA PHE A 131 7.83 -2.33 -10.06
C PHE A 131 8.53 -1.19 -10.81
N PHE A 132 8.43 0.06 -10.34
CA PHE A 132 9.06 1.20 -11.01
C PHE A 132 10.58 1.09 -11.06
N ASN A 133 11.22 0.65 -9.98
CA ASN A 133 12.66 0.46 -9.93
C ASN A 133 13.15 -0.61 -10.92
N LEU A 134 12.38 -1.69 -11.08
CA LEU A 134 12.71 -2.75 -12.05
C LEU A 134 12.57 -2.25 -13.49
N VAL A 135 11.52 -1.48 -13.75
CA VAL A 135 11.22 -0.95 -15.08
C VAL A 135 12.25 0.10 -15.50
N TRP A 136 12.56 1.06 -14.64
CA TRP A 136 13.53 2.12 -14.94
C TRP A 136 14.96 1.59 -15.13
N LYS A 137 15.33 0.58 -14.32
CA LYS A 137 16.63 -0.09 -14.47
C LYS A 137 16.77 -0.68 -15.87
N ARG A 138 15.70 -1.29 -16.41
CA ARG A 138 15.72 -1.88 -17.75
C ARG A 138 15.89 -0.84 -18.85
N GLU A 139 15.18 0.30 -18.78
CA GLU A 139 15.36 1.39 -19.76
C GLU A 139 16.80 1.92 -19.76
N SER A 140 17.41 2.08 -18.58
CA SER A 140 18.81 2.53 -18.48
C SER A 140 19.82 1.54 -19.08
N GLU A 141 19.54 0.23 -19.02
CA GLU A 141 20.40 -0.80 -19.63
C GLU A 141 20.24 -0.81 -21.16
N GLU A 142 19.02 -0.62 -21.68
CA GLU A 142 18.74 -0.53 -23.12
C GLU A 142 19.38 0.72 -23.75
N GLU A 143 19.30 1.89 -23.10
CA GLU A 143 19.94 3.13 -23.60
C GLU A 143 21.47 3.07 -23.64
N VAL A 144 22.11 2.34 -22.71
CA VAL A 144 23.57 2.17 -22.69
C VAL A 144 24.00 1.24 -23.84
N GLY A 145 23.28 0.14 -24.07
CA GLY A 145 23.56 -0.77 -25.17
C GLY A 145 23.44 -0.12 -26.56
N GLU A 146 22.41 0.72 -26.77
CA GLU A 146 22.25 1.45 -28.04
C GLU A 146 23.38 2.47 -28.29
N LYS A 147 23.94 3.07 -27.24
CA LYS A 147 25.08 3.99 -27.37
C LYS A 147 26.38 3.25 -27.69
N GLU A 148 26.58 2.06 -27.13
CA GLU A 148 27.75 1.20 -27.42
C GLU A 148 27.70 0.59 -28.84
N GLU A 149 26.52 0.31 -29.40
CA GLU A 149 26.40 -0.17 -30.80
C GLU A 149 26.60 0.95 -31.85
N GLN A 150 26.53 2.23 -31.45
CA GLN A 150 26.70 3.38 -32.33
C GLN A 150 28.13 3.95 -32.36
N GLU A 151 29.03 3.47 -31.51
CA GLU A 151 30.48 3.78 -31.48
C GLU A 151 31.32 2.76 -32.25
#